data_AF-A0A0D2IKW0-F1
#
_entry.id   AF-A0A0D2IKW0-F1
#
_cell.length_a   1.000
_cell.length_b   1.000
_cell.length_c   1.000
_cell.angle_alpha   90.00
_cell.angle_beta   90.00
_cell.angle_gamma   90.00
#
_symmetry.space_group_name_H-M   'P 1'
#
loop_
_entity.id
_entity.type
_entity.pdbx_description
1 polymer ?
#
loop_
_entity_poly.entity_id
_entity_poly.type
_entity_poly.pdbx_seq_one_letter_code
_entity_poly.pdbx_strand_id
1 'polypeptide(L)'
;MPQEGQKLSQCGSSRDDAVSRGCQFDIMSFSWLPPACYDEALAIEFAGLRGWQYFRDENRTTGIPRKEVALGQYDLLYVSTEYHVLHCTYMWRKMHRAVLKAAPIDGYIGEYNHTKHCEEVLVGERTKDLNSTALMVMKVSLLWLLRQVKVCSRLGSGKDEMAAALMESLDCLGSLRYEVKRVR
;
A
#
# COMPACT_ATOMS: atom_id res chain seq x y z
N MET A 1 10.13 -22.49 -13.78
CA MET A 1 8.96 -21.74 -13.29
C MET A 1 9.20 -21.42 -11.82
N PRO A 2 9.21 -20.15 -11.38
CA PRO A 2 9.42 -19.83 -9.98
C PRO A 2 8.20 -20.28 -9.17
N GLN A 3 8.43 -20.97 -8.06
CA GLN A 3 7.40 -21.64 -7.29
C GLN A 3 6.43 -20.66 -6.62
N GLU A 4 5.14 -21.00 -6.71
CA GLU A 4 3.97 -20.17 -6.42
C GLU A 4 3.66 -19.99 -4.92
N GLY A 5 4.56 -20.41 -4.02
CA GLY A 5 4.35 -20.42 -2.56
C GLY A 5 5.23 -19.49 -1.74
N GLN A 6 6.18 -18.76 -2.34
CA GLN A 6 7.21 -18.00 -1.61
C GLN A 6 6.98 -16.47 -1.62
N LYS A 7 5.72 -16.03 -1.76
CA LYS A 7 5.40 -14.66 -2.18
C LYS A 7 4.96 -13.68 -1.10
N LEU A 8 4.84 -14.06 0.18
CA LEU A 8 4.12 -13.20 1.16
C LEU A 8 4.82 -12.82 2.47
N SER A 9 6.07 -13.18 2.77
CA SER A 9 6.74 -12.60 3.96
C SER A 9 8.28 -12.69 4.01
N GLN A 10 8.96 -12.26 2.95
CA GLN A 10 10.43 -12.19 3.02
C GLN A 10 10.96 -11.25 4.11
N CYS A 11 10.18 -10.24 4.51
CA CYS A 11 10.54 -9.28 5.57
C CYS A 11 9.78 -9.46 6.90
N GLY A 12 8.99 -10.54 7.05
CA GLY A 12 8.16 -10.74 8.25
C GLY A 12 7.04 -9.72 8.43
N SER A 13 6.58 -9.57 9.68
CA SER A 13 5.41 -8.75 10.04
C SER A 13 5.74 -7.58 10.97
N SER A 14 6.99 -7.46 11.41
CA SER A 14 7.46 -6.40 12.29
C SER A 14 8.74 -5.77 11.76
N ARG A 15 9.08 -4.59 12.27
CA ARG A 15 10.37 -3.94 12.01
C ARG A 15 11.54 -4.86 12.38
N ASP A 16 11.48 -5.49 13.55
CA ASP A 16 12.56 -6.34 14.05
C ASP A 16 12.74 -7.59 13.17
N ASP A 17 11.64 -8.16 12.64
CA ASP A 17 11.71 -9.21 11.63
C ASP A 17 12.39 -8.71 10.34
N ALA A 18 11.98 -7.54 9.85
CA ALA A 18 12.51 -7.00 8.61
C ALA A 18 14.01 -6.72 8.72
N VAL A 19 14.44 -6.10 9.84
CA VAL A 19 15.84 -5.81 10.12
C VAL A 19 16.64 -7.11 10.26
N SER A 20 16.14 -8.08 11.04
CA SER A 20 16.83 -9.38 11.21
C SER A 20 16.94 -10.19 9.91
N ARG A 21 16.06 -9.94 8.94
CA ARG A 21 16.06 -10.57 7.61
C ARG A 21 16.82 -9.75 6.55
N GLY A 22 17.44 -8.63 6.93
CA GLY A 22 18.21 -7.79 6.01
C GLY A 22 17.36 -7.05 4.98
N CYS A 23 16.09 -6.79 5.30
CA CYS A 23 15.23 -5.97 4.45
C CYS A 23 15.55 -4.48 4.58
N GLN A 24 15.33 -3.76 3.49
CA GLN A 24 15.58 -2.33 3.38
C GLN A 24 14.27 -1.55 3.54
N PHE A 25 14.31 -0.47 4.32
CA PHE A 25 13.15 0.41 4.46
C PHE A 25 13.11 1.41 3.31
N ASP A 26 12.05 1.37 2.52
CA ASP A 26 11.79 2.33 1.46
C ASP A 26 10.90 3.46 1.99
N ILE A 27 11.51 4.62 2.25
CA ILE A 27 10.81 5.79 2.80
C ILE A 27 9.69 6.30 1.89
N MET A 28 9.80 6.09 0.57
CA MET A 28 8.77 6.54 -0.35
C MET A 28 7.56 5.62 -0.32
N SER A 29 7.74 4.30 -0.25
CA SER A 29 6.62 3.34 -0.11
C SER A 29 6.20 3.07 1.33
N PHE A 30 6.94 3.57 2.32
CA PHE A 30 6.83 3.22 3.74
C PHE A 30 6.71 1.71 3.98
N SER A 31 7.52 0.93 3.26
CA SER A 31 7.48 -0.53 3.32
C SER A 31 8.88 -1.11 3.52
N TRP A 32 8.96 -2.20 4.28
CA TRP A 32 10.17 -3.03 4.37
C TRP A 32 10.22 -3.98 3.18
N LEU A 33 11.32 -3.95 2.43
CA LEU A 33 11.45 -4.64 1.17
C LEU A 33 12.68 -5.56 1.14
N PRO A 34 12.60 -6.74 0.52
CA PRO A 34 13.77 -7.55 0.25
C PRO A 34 14.74 -6.77 -0.64
N PRO A 35 16.06 -6.96 -0.51
CA PRO A 35 17.05 -6.27 -1.35
C PRO A 35 16.78 -6.40 -2.85
N ALA A 36 16.29 -7.56 -3.30
CA ALA A 36 15.95 -7.79 -4.71
C ALA A 36 14.79 -6.91 -5.23
N CYS A 37 13.94 -6.39 -4.35
CA CYS A 37 12.80 -5.53 -4.70
C CYS A 37 13.03 -4.05 -4.37
N TYR A 38 14.12 -3.70 -3.69
CA TYR A 38 14.40 -2.32 -3.30
C TYR A 38 15.14 -1.59 -4.43
N ASP A 39 14.53 -0.53 -4.98
CA ASP A 39 15.17 0.33 -5.98
C ASP A 39 15.70 1.59 -5.28
N GLU A 40 16.87 1.45 -4.65
CA GLU A 40 17.52 2.50 -3.86
C GLU A 40 17.68 3.81 -4.64
N ALA A 41 18.14 3.72 -5.89
CA ALA A 41 18.36 4.90 -6.74
C ALA A 41 17.05 5.68 -6.96
N LEU A 42 15.94 4.98 -7.21
CA LEU A 42 14.64 5.62 -7.38
C LEU A 42 14.11 6.20 -6.06
N ALA A 43 14.31 5.48 -4.94
CA ALA A 43 13.89 5.94 -3.62
C ALA A 43 14.64 7.22 -3.23
N ILE A 44 15.96 7.28 -3.45
CA ILE A 44 16.78 8.47 -3.21
C ILE A 44 16.31 9.65 -4.06
N GLU A 45 16.05 9.42 -5.35
CA GLU A 45 15.57 10.45 -6.26
C GLU A 45 14.26 11.08 -5.76
N PHE A 46 13.22 10.26 -5.54
CA PHE A 46 11.90 10.76 -5.13
C PHE A 46 11.91 11.37 -3.74
N ALA A 47 12.67 10.77 -2.82
CA ALA A 47 12.79 11.29 -1.47
C ALA A 47 13.62 12.59 -1.42
N GLY A 48 14.36 12.92 -2.49
CA GLY A 48 15.11 14.16 -2.66
C GLY A 48 14.40 15.24 -3.48
N LEU A 49 13.24 14.95 -4.09
CA LEU A 49 12.51 15.93 -4.92
C LEU A 49 12.08 17.18 -4.16
N ARG A 50 11.81 17.04 -2.85
CA ARG A 50 11.39 18.12 -1.94
C ARG A 50 11.92 17.89 -0.53
N GLY A 51 11.85 18.93 0.30
CA GLY A 51 12.05 18.84 1.75
C GLY A 51 10.84 18.23 2.46
N TRP A 52 10.56 16.95 2.22
CA TRP A 52 9.37 16.26 2.73
C TRP A 52 9.23 16.37 4.26
N GLN A 53 8.02 16.67 4.71
CA GLN A 53 7.65 16.78 6.12
C GLN A 53 6.68 15.65 6.49
N TYR A 54 6.81 15.17 7.72
CA TYR A 54 6.04 14.05 8.26
C TYR A 54 5.49 14.44 9.63
N PHE A 55 4.26 14.00 9.93
CA PHE A 55 3.56 14.40 11.15
C PHE A 55 2.86 13.21 11.82
N ARG A 56 2.71 13.26 13.14
CA ARG A 56 1.93 12.27 13.91
C ARG A 56 0.42 12.52 13.86
N ASP A 57 0.02 13.75 13.56
CA ASP A 57 -1.37 14.21 13.57
C ASP A 57 -1.77 14.92 12.28
N GLU A 58 -3.07 14.90 11.99
CA GLU A 58 -3.66 15.48 10.78
C GLU A 58 -3.48 16.99 10.69
N ASN A 59 -3.48 17.68 11.84
CA ASN A 59 -3.31 19.12 11.97
C ASN A 59 -1.85 19.56 11.82
N ARG A 60 -0.92 18.62 11.61
CA ARG A 60 0.52 18.87 11.41
C ARG A 60 1.19 19.62 12.55
N THR A 61 0.73 19.40 13.78
CA THR A 61 1.27 20.06 14.97
C THR A 61 2.49 19.35 15.52
N THR A 62 2.58 18.04 15.34
CA THR A 62 3.64 17.18 15.86
C THR A 62 4.48 16.63 14.72
N GLY A 63 5.52 17.38 14.35
CA GLY A 63 6.47 17.00 13.31
C GLY A 63 7.35 15.81 13.71
N ILE A 64 7.72 15.00 12.71
CA ILE A 64 8.61 13.85 12.86
C ILE A 64 9.86 14.09 12.00
N PRO A 65 11.06 14.03 12.59
CA PRO A 65 12.29 14.14 11.82
C PRO A 65 12.38 13.04 10.77
N ARG A 66 12.76 13.39 9.54
CA ARG A 66 12.95 12.43 8.44
C ARG A 66 13.85 11.24 8.84
N LYS A 67 14.90 11.50 9.63
CA LYS A 67 15.80 10.46 10.15
C LYS A 67 15.07 9.42 11.01
N GLU A 68 14.03 9.81 11.74
CA GLU A 68 13.20 8.90 12.54
C GLU A 68 12.23 8.13 11.66
N VAL A 69 11.65 8.78 10.65
CA VAL A 69 10.80 8.11 9.66
C VAL A 69 11.58 7.03 8.91
N ALA A 70 12.83 7.30 8.54
CA ALA A 70 13.73 6.35 7.89
C ALA A 70 14.05 5.10 8.74
N LEU A 71 13.76 5.12 10.05
CA LEU A 71 13.89 3.94 10.90
C LEU A 71 12.73 2.95 10.74
N GLY A 72 11.66 3.31 10.02
CA GLY A 72 10.52 2.44 9.76
C GLY A 72 9.77 2.01 11.02
N GLN A 73 9.75 2.88 12.04
CA GLN A 73 9.19 2.60 13.38
C GLN A 73 7.73 3.07 13.58
N TYR A 74 7.12 3.64 12.54
CA TYR A 74 5.77 4.15 12.58
C TYR A 74 4.83 3.18 11.89
N ASP A 75 3.56 3.18 12.28
CA ASP A 75 2.50 2.44 11.60
C ASP A 75 1.73 3.33 10.61
N LEU A 76 1.64 4.61 10.92
CA LEU A 76 0.96 5.62 10.13
C LEU A 76 1.65 6.97 10.30
N LEU A 77 1.54 7.79 9.25
CA LEU A 77 2.12 9.12 9.19
C LEU A 77 1.21 10.03 8.38
N TYR A 78 1.17 11.31 8.73
CA TYR A 78 0.53 12.35 7.95
C TYR A 78 1.58 13.11 7.13
N VAL A 79 1.27 13.34 5.86
CA VAL A 79 2.15 13.99 4.87
C VAL A 79 1.35 15.03 4.07
N SER A 80 1.99 15.72 3.13
CA SER A 80 1.28 16.56 2.16
C SER A 80 0.58 15.71 1.10
N THR A 81 -0.49 16.26 0.53
CA THR A 81 -1.13 15.70 -0.65
C THR A 81 -0.13 15.60 -1.81
N GLU A 82 0.77 16.58 -1.99
CA GLU A 82 1.87 16.47 -2.96
C GLU A 82 2.73 15.19 -2.75
N TYR A 83 3.07 14.87 -1.49
CA TYR A 83 3.79 13.64 -1.18
C TYR A 83 3.00 12.41 -1.61
N HIS A 84 1.70 12.37 -1.33
CA HIS A 84 0.85 11.23 -1.68
C HIS A 84 0.77 11.00 -3.19
N VAL A 85 0.64 12.08 -3.96
CA VAL A 85 0.65 12.04 -5.43
C VAL A 85 1.97 11.55 -5.98
N LEU A 86 3.08 12.06 -5.45
CA LEU A 86 4.41 11.62 -5.87
C LEU A 86 4.73 10.20 -5.40
N HIS A 87 4.18 9.75 -4.27
CA HIS A 87 4.20 8.35 -3.88
C HIS A 87 3.50 7.49 -4.94
N CYS A 88 2.31 7.86 -5.42
CA CYS A 88 1.60 7.10 -6.46
C CYS A 88 2.41 7.02 -7.77
N THR A 89 3.02 8.12 -8.21
CA THR A 89 3.89 8.10 -9.42
C THR A 89 5.19 7.32 -9.19
N TYR A 90 5.77 7.38 -7.99
CA TYR A 90 6.90 6.56 -7.57
C TYR A 90 6.56 5.06 -7.64
N MET A 91 5.39 4.64 -7.13
CA MET A 91 4.93 3.24 -7.18
C MET A 91 4.82 2.75 -8.62
N TRP A 92 4.20 3.54 -9.49
CA TRP A 92 4.09 3.21 -10.92
C TRP A 92 5.45 3.07 -11.60
N ARG A 93 6.35 4.03 -11.39
CA ARG A 93 7.70 4.02 -11.98
C ARG A 93 8.56 2.88 -11.45
N LYS A 94 8.44 2.55 -10.15
CA LYS A 94 9.12 1.40 -9.53
C LYS A 94 8.65 0.09 -10.15
N MET A 95 7.33 -0.11 -10.27
CA MET A 95 6.76 -1.29 -10.93
C MET A 95 7.26 -1.43 -12.37
N HIS A 96 7.22 -0.34 -13.15
CA HIS A 96 7.70 -0.35 -14.53
C HIS A 96 9.20 -0.70 -14.64
N ARG A 97 10.03 -0.14 -13.75
CA ARG A 97 11.46 -0.48 -13.69
C ARG A 97 11.70 -1.94 -13.32
N ALA A 98 10.90 -2.52 -12.44
CA ALA A 98 10.99 -3.94 -12.11
C ALA A 98 10.67 -4.81 -13.34
N VAL A 99 9.63 -4.47 -14.10
CA VAL A 99 9.27 -5.16 -15.35
C VAL A 99 10.43 -5.10 -16.37
N LEU A 100 10.99 -3.92 -16.62
CA LEU A 100 12.10 -3.76 -17.59
C LEU A 100 13.36 -4.54 -17.19
N LYS A 101 13.62 -4.67 -15.89
CA LYS A 101 14.78 -5.40 -15.36
C LYS A 101 14.51 -6.89 -15.16
N ALA A 102 13.30 -7.38 -15.44
CA ALA A 102 12.82 -8.70 -15.01
C ALA A 102 13.08 -8.97 -13.51
N ALA A 103 13.03 -7.92 -12.69
CA ALA A 103 13.22 -7.97 -11.25
C ALA A 103 11.92 -8.36 -10.55
N PRO A 104 11.99 -8.94 -9.33
CA PRO A 104 10.78 -9.25 -8.57
C PRO A 104 10.01 -7.98 -8.21
N ILE A 105 8.69 -8.05 -8.33
CA ILE A 105 7.75 -7.02 -7.89
C ILE A 105 7.42 -7.31 -6.42
N ASP A 106 7.60 -6.31 -5.54
CA ASP A 106 7.25 -6.48 -4.13
C ASP A 106 5.75 -6.64 -3.92
N GLY A 107 5.37 -7.22 -2.77
CA GLY A 107 3.96 -7.46 -2.48
C GLY A 107 3.14 -6.18 -2.29
N TYR A 108 3.73 -5.01 -2.07
CA TYR A 108 2.98 -3.77 -1.87
C TYR A 108 2.59 -3.10 -3.19
N ILE A 109 3.51 -3.07 -4.16
CA ILE A 109 3.23 -2.55 -5.51
C ILE A 109 2.59 -3.62 -6.42
N GLY A 110 2.77 -4.90 -6.11
CA GLY A 110 2.15 -6.01 -6.83
C GLY A 110 0.67 -6.23 -6.46
N GLU A 111 0.17 -5.57 -5.41
CA GLU A 111 -1.25 -5.64 -5.02
C GLU A 111 -2.11 -4.71 -5.86
N TYR A 112 -3.00 -5.28 -6.66
CA TYR A 112 -3.81 -4.51 -7.61
C TYR A 112 -4.71 -3.45 -6.97
N ASN A 113 -5.22 -3.70 -5.75
CA ASN A 113 -6.01 -2.72 -5.02
C ASN A 113 -5.21 -1.45 -4.72
N HIS A 114 -3.89 -1.57 -4.52
CA HIS A 114 -3.04 -0.40 -4.32
C HIS A 114 -2.85 0.40 -5.64
N THR A 115 -2.75 -0.29 -6.78
CA THR A 115 -2.76 0.36 -8.11
C THR A 115 -4.04 1.15 -8.34
N LYS A 116 -5.22 0.58 -8.04
CA LYS A 116 -6.50 1.30 -8.16
C LYS A 116 -6.57 2.52 -7.25
N HIS A 117 -6.13 2.39 -6.00
CA HIS A 117 -6.05 3.53 -5.08
C HIS A 117 -5.14 4.64 -5.64
N CYS A 118 -4.00 4.28 -6.22
CA CYS A 118 -3.11 5.25 -6.86
C CYS A 118 -3.77 5.94 -8.06
N GLU A 119 -4.52 5.21 -8.88
CA GLU A 119 -5.31 5.78 -9.99
C GLU A 119 -6.32 6.82 -9.49
N GLU A 120 -7.09 6.49 -8.46
CA GLU A 120 -8.08 7.40 -7.86
C GLU A 120 -7.43 8.67 -7.29
N VAL A 121 -6.27 8.53 -6.63
CA VAL A 121 -5.49 9.68 -6.15
C VAL A 121 -5.11 10.55 -7.35
N LEU A 122 -4.38 9.99 -8.33
CA LEU A 122 -3.85 10.73 -9.48
C LEU A 122 -4.93 11.43 -10.31
N VAL A 123 -6.11 10.82 -10.47
CA VAL A 123 -7.24 11.42 -11.19
C VAL A 123 -7.95 12.48 -10.33
N GLY A 124 -8.03 12.27 -9.02
CA GLY A 124 -8.74 13.13 -8.07
C GLY A 124 -8.03 14.46 -7.73
N GLU A 125 -6.76 14.62 -8.11
CA GLU A 125 -5.95 15.79 -7.71
C GLU A 125 -6.36 17.12 -8.33
N ARG A 126 -7.16 17.13 -9.41
CA ARG A 126 -7.56 18.40 -10.04
C ARG A 126 -8.35 19.35 -9.13
N THR A 127 -8.84 18.86 -7.99
CA THR A 127 -9.68 19.62 -7.05
C THR A 127 -9.08 19.76 -5.65
N LYS A 128 -7.88 19.23 -5.38
CA LYS A 128 -7.27 19.23 -4.04
C LYS A 128 -6.12 20.24 -3.94
N ASP A 129 -6.04 20.92 -2.81
CA ASP A 129 -4.86 21.70 -2.44
C ASP A 129 -3.69 20.74 -2.16
N LEU A 130 -2.58 20.87 -2.89
CA LEU A 130 -1.39 20.02 -2.70
C LEU A 130 -0.75 20.18 -1.33
N ASN A 131 -1.00 21.31 -0.66
CA ASN A 131 -0.57 21.56 0.72
C ASN A 131 -1.52 20.96 1.76
N SER A 132 -2.68 20.42 1.39
CA SER A 132 -3.58 19.72 2.32
C SER A 132 -2.96 18.42 2.85
N THR A 133 -3.48 17.91 3.97
CA THR A 133 -2.95 16.71 4.64
C THR A 133 -3.47 15.43 4.02
N ALA A 134 -2.56 14.47 3.79
CA ALA A 134 -2.84 13.10 3.39
C ALA A 134 -2.34 12.11 4.45
N LEU A 135 -3.08 11.02 4.66
CA LEU A 135 -2.70 9.94 5.57
C LEU A 135 -2.05 8.80 4.79
N MET A 136 -0.86 8.41 5.21
CA MET A 136 -0.14 7.25 4.71
C MET A 136 -0.17 6.15 5.76
N VAL A 137 -0.67 4.96 5.38
CA VAL A 137 -0.75 3.78 6.25
C VAL A 137 0.26 2.75 5.78
N MET A 138 1.07 2.24 6.70
CA MET A 138 2.14 1.29 6.40
C MET A 138 1.57 -0.14 6.31
N LYS A 139 2.15 -0.98 5.44
CA LYS A 139 1.61 -2.32 5.13
C LYS A 139 1.58 -3.27 6.34
N VAL A 140 2.38 -3.02 7.36
CA VAL A 140 2.49 -3.87 8.57
C VAL A 140 1.40 -3.62 9.61
N SER A 141 0.56 -2.59 9.44
CA SER A 141 -0.41 -2.20 10.46
C SER A 141 -1.75 -2.93 10.29
N LEU A 142 -2.31 -3.47 11.38
CA LEU A 142 -3.64 -4.11 11.44
C LEU A 142 -4.77 -3.21 10.86
N LEU A 143 -4.57 -1.89 10.91
CA LEU A 143 -5.46 -0.88 10.33
C LEU A 143 -5.59 -0.97 8.80
N TRP A 144 -4.55 -1.45 8.11
CA TRP A 144 -4.60 -1.71 6.67
C TRP A 144 -5.62 -2.82 6.35
N LEU A 145 -5.63 -3.89 7.13
CA LEU A 145 -6.62 -4.98 7.03
C LEU A 145 -8.05 -4.48 7.31
N LEU A 146 -8.22 -3.63 8.34
CA LEU A 146 -9.54 -3.10 8.73
C LEU A 146 -10.11 -2.08 7.73
N ARG A 147 -9.27 -1.34 7.00
CA ARG A 147 -9.74 -0.39 5.97
C ARG A 147 -10.30 -1.11 4.74
N GLN A 148 -9.74 -2.25 4.33
CA GLN A 148 -10.32 -3.06 3.25
C GLN A 148 -11.72 -3.58 3.61
N VAL A 149 -11.96 -3.91 4.88
CA VAL A 149 -13.29 -4.32 5.38
C VAL A 149 -14.30 -3.16 5.38
N LYS A 150 -13.87 -1.93 5.70
CA LYS A 150 -14.75 -0.74 5.71
C LYS A 150 -15.27 -0.34 4.32
N VAL A 151 -14.55 -0.67 3.24
CA VAL A 151 -15.01 -0.41 1.86
C VAL A 151 -16.25 -1.27 1.52
N CYS A 152 -16.30 -2.54 1.95
CA CYS A 152 -17.49 -3.38 1.80
C CYS A 152 -18.72 -2.83 2.54
N SER A 153 -18.53 -2.21 3.71
CA SER A 153 -19.65 -1.71 4.52
C SER A 153 -20.30 -0.42 4.01
N ARG A 154 -19.67 0.33 3.08
CA ARG A 154 -20.21 1.61 2.56
C ARG A 154 -21.05 1.48 1.30
N LEU A 155 -21.05 0.33 0.63
CA LEU A 155 -21.90 0.06 -0.54
C LEU A 155 -23.34 -0.36 -0.15
N GLY A 156 -23.63 -0.55 1.14
CA GLY A 156 -24.95 -0.93 1.64
C GLY A 156 -25.62 0.20 2.43
N SER A 157 -26.14 1.22 1.73
CA SER A 157 -26.98 2.25 2.37
C SER A 157 -28.06 2.74 1.39
N GLY A 158 -28.88 1.82 0.91
CA GLY A 158 -30.22 2.09 0.41
C GLY A 158 -31.18 1.22 1.19
N LYS A 159 -31.96 1.82 2.10
CA LYS A 159 -33.07 1.13 2.76
C LYS A 159 -34.15 0.90 1.70
N ASP A 160 -34.68 -0.32 1.67
CA ASP A 160 -35.88 -0.80 0.94
C ASP A 160 -35.61 -1.91 -0.09
N GLU A 161 -34.86 -2.96 0.30
CA GLU A 161 -34.99 -4.29 -0.32
C GLU A 161 -34.39 -5.39 0.56
N MET A 162 -34.97 -5.58 1.76
CA MET A 162 -34.47 -6.52 2.78
C MET A 162 -34.76 -8.01 2.46
N ALA A 163 -35.17 -8.34 1.23
CA ALA A 163 -35.49 -9.71 0.82
C ALA A 163 -34.67 -10.25 -0.36
N ALA A 164 -33.91 -9.42 -1.08
CA ALA A 164 -33.10 -9.87 -2.22
C ALA A 164 -31.64 -10.20 -1.85
N ALA A 165 -31.10 -9.58 -0.79
CA ALA A 165 -29.66 -9.69 -0.45
C ALA A 165 -29.25 -10.99 0.26
N LEU A 166 -30.18 -11.89 0.62
CA LEU A 166 -29.80 -13.18 1.21
C LEU A 166 -29.39 -14.22 0.15
N MET A 167 -29.81 -14.05 -1.11
CA MET A 167 -29.53 -15.02 -2.19
C MET A 167 -28.25 -14.73 -2.98
N GLU A 168 -27.69 -13.52 -2.95
CA GLU A 168 -26.39 -13.22 -3.58
C GLU A 168 -25.19 -13.49 -2.65
N SER A 169 -25.43 -13.70 -1.35
CA SER A 169 -24.37 -14.08 -0.39
C SER A 169 -23.85 -15.51 -0.58
N LEU A 170 -24.56 -16.35 -1.34
CA LEU A 170 -24.14 -17.70 -1.66
C LEU A 170 -23.25 -17.79 -2.92
N ASP A 171 -23.20 -16.75 -3.76
CA ASP A 171 -22.35 -16.73 -4.96
C ASP A 171 -20.87 -16.39 -4.66
N CYS A 172 -20.59 -15.68 -3.56
CA CYS A 172 -19.20 -15.49 -3.10
C CYS A 172 -18.59 -16.75 -2.44
N LEU A 173 -19.41 -17.67 -1.94
CA LEU A 173 -18.94 -18.96 -1.38
C LEU A 173 -19.05 -20.11 -2.39
N GLY A 174 -19.89 -19.99 -3.43
CA GLY A 174 -20.08 -20.99 -4.48
C GLY A 174 -18.91 -21.11 -5.46
N SER A 175 -18.26 -20.00 -5.81
CA SER A 175 -17.14 -20.00 -6.77
C SER A 175 -15.90 -20.74 -6.23
N LEU A 176 -15.69 -20.72 -4.91
CA LEU A 176 -14.61 -21.48 -4.24
C LEU A 176 -14.80 -23.01 -4.25
N ARG A 177 -16.01 -23.53 -4.51
CA ARG A 177 -16.22 -25.00 -4.62
C ARG A 177 -16.16 -25.53 -6.05
N TYR A 178 -16.34 -24.68 -7.07
CA TYR A 178 -16.33 -25.13 -8.46
C TYR A 178 -14.91 -25.29 -9.02
N GLU A 179 -13.97 -24.42 -8.63
CA GLU A 179 -12.57 -24.51 -9.06
C GLU A 179 -11.83 -25.73 -8.47
N VAL A 180 -12.13 -26.11 -7.21
CA VAL A 180 -11.49 -27.25 -6.52
C VAL A 180 -11.91 -28.61 -7.12
N LYS A 181 -13.05 -28.69 -7.81
CA LYS A 181 -13.49 -29.93 -8.49
C LYS A 181 -12.98 -30.08 -9.93
N ARG A 182 -12.37 -29.04 -10.53
CA ARG A 182 -11.93 -29.07 -11.94
C ARG A 182 -10.43 -29.34 -12.13
N VAL A 183 -9.66 -29.35 -11.05
CA VAL A 183 -8.25 -29.77 -11.05
C VAL A 183 -8.14 -31.12 -10.32
N ARG A 184 -8.60 -32.17 -11.00
CA ARG A 184 -8.17 -33.56 -10.83
C ARG A 184 -7.94 -34.14 -12.21
#